data_AF-U6DMN2-F1
#
_entry.id   AF-U6DMN2-F1
#
_cell.length_a   1.000
_cell.length_b   1.000
_cell.length_c   1.000
_cell.angle_alpha   90.00
_cell.angle_beta   90.00
_cell.angle_gamma   90.00
#
_symmetry.space_group_name_H-M   'P 1'
#
loop_
_entity.id
_entity.type
_entity.pdbx_description
1 polymer ?
#
loop_
_entity_poly.entity_id
_entity_poly.type
_entity_poly.pdbx_seq_one_letter_code
_entity_poly.pdbx_strand_id
1 'polypeptide(L)'
;RRRGADKAKPPPGGGEQEPPPPPTPQDVEMKEEAAAGGGSSGEPDSKAAGTATAAEHSQRELDTVTLEDIKEHVKQLEKAVSGKEPRFVLRALRMLPSTSRRLNHYVLYKAVHGFFTSNNATRDFLLPFLEEPMDTEADLQFRPRTGKAASTPLLPEVEAYLQLLVVIFLMNSKRYKE
;
A
#
# COMPACT_ATOMS: atom_id res chain seq x y z
N ARG A 1 35.96 -62.05 30.53
CA ARG A 1 36.52 -61.78 31.89
C ARG A 1 36.99 -60.32 31.90
N ARG A 2 36.31 -59.45 32.65
CA ARG A 2 36.80 -58.80 33.90
C ARG A 2 38.13 -58.04 33.67
N ARG A 3 38.13 -56.70 33.68
CA ARG A 3 38.06 -55.74 34.82
C ARG A 3 39.46 -55.40 35.36
N GLY A 4 39.73 -54.10 35.49
CA GLY A 4 40.88 -53.49 36.20
C GLY A 4 41.36 -52.26 35.42
N ALA A 5 41.00 -51.02 35.74
CA ALA A 5 41.40 -50.20 36.90
C ALA A 5 42.92 -50.16 37.11
N ASP A 6 43.58 -49.02 36.81
CA ASP A 6 44.27 -48.18 37.81
C ASP A 6 44.97 -46.95 37.17
N LYS A 7 45.00 -45.85 37.94
CA LYS A 7 45.97 -44.73 37.98
C LYS A 7 46.00 -43.58 36.95
N ALA A 8 45.49 -42.43 37.46
CA ALA A 8 46.20 -41.16 37.70
C ALA A 8 47.19 -40.62 36.64
N LYS A 9 46.85 -39.46 36.06
CA LYS A 9 47.79 -38.55 35.38
C LYS A 9 47.50 -37.08 35.77
N PRO A 10 48.51 -36.24 36.10
CA PRO A 10 48.35 -34.81 36.45
C PRO A 10 48.25 -33.90 35.19
N PRO A 11 47.99 -32.57 35.35
CA PRO A 11 47.38 -31.72 34.33
C PRO A 11 48.39 -31.05 33.38
N PRO A 12 47.89 -30.41 32.29
CA PRO A 12 48.52 -29.15 31.88
C PRO A 12 47.53 -28.07 31.40
N GLY A 13 47.75 -26.83 31.91
CA GLY A 13 47.59 -25.56 31.19
C GLY A 13 46.22 -25.19 30.61
N GLY A 14 45.38 -24.51 31.40
CA GLY A 14 44.27 -23.70 30.89
C GLY A 14 44.76 -22.29 30.53
N GLY A 15 44.87 -22.00 29.23
CA GLY A 15 45.03 -20.65 28.70
C GLY A 15 43.68 -20.17 28.16
N GLU A 16 43.16 -19.10 28.75
CA GLU A 16 41.91 -18.43 28.37
C GLU A 16 42.04 -17.79 26.98
N GLN A 17 41.09 -18.07 26.08
CA GLN A 17 40.86 -17.29 24.85
C GLN A 17 39.39 -16.89 24.81
N GLU A 18 39.14 -15.62 25.10
CA GLU A 18 37.85 -14.93 25.00
C GLU A 18 37.73 -14.33 23.58
N PRO A 19 36.56 -14.42 22.91
CA PRO A 19 36.37 -13.91 21.55
C PRO A 19 36.22 -12.37 21.51
N PRO A 20 36.75 -11.68 20.48
CA PRO A 20 36.74 -10.21 20.41
C PRO A 20 35.36 -9.61 20.00
N PRO A 21 35.02 -8.39 20.49
CA PRO A 21 33.75 -7.70 20.22
C PRO A 21 33.67 -7.00 18.84
N PRO A 22 32.44 -6.65 18.37
CA PRO A 22 32.19 -6.16 17.01
C PRO A 22 32.64 -4.71 16.74
N PRO A 23 32.94 -4.35 15.48
CA PRO A 23 33.37 -3.00 15.09
C PRO A 23 32.21 -1.98 15.04
N THR A 24 32.48 -0.77 15.51
CA THR A 24 31.59 0.40 15.57
C THR A 24 31.30 1.03 14.20
N PRO A 25 30.13 1.69 14.02
CA PRO A 25 29.73 2.34 12.77
C PRO A 25 30.58 3.60 12.47
N GLN A 26 31.06 3.71 11.22
CA GLN A 26 31.78 4.87 10.71
C GLN A 26 30.78 5.89 10.14
N ASP A 27 30.70 7.06 10.79
CA ASP A 27 30.12 8.29 10.27
C ASP A 27 31.09 8.87 9.21
N VAL A 28 30.62 9.10 7.99
CA VAL A 28 31.45 9.69 6.91
C VAL A 28 30.84 11.02 6.48
N GLU A 29 31.30 12.06 7.15
CA GLU A 29 31.13 13.48 6.86
C GLU A 29 32.12 13.90 5.76
N MET A 30 31.65 14.45 4.64
CA MET A 30 32.45 15.22 3.68
C MET A 30 31.55 16.23 2.96
N LYS A 31 31.94 17.45 2.58
CA LYS A 31 32.94 18.45 3.02
C LYS A 31 32.61 19.68 2.15
N GLU A 32 32.31 20.83 2.74
CA GLU A 32 32.09 22.08 2.01
C GLU A 32 33.43 22.64 1.48
N GLU A 33 33.48 23.02 0.20
CA GLU A 33 34.41 24.04 -0.31
C GLU A 33 33.70 24.94 -1.33
N ALA A 34 33.93 26.25 -1.18
CA ALA A 34 33.42 27.31 -2.05
C ALA A 34 34.56 27.92 -2.88
N ALA A 35 34.33 28.21 -4.17
CA ALA A 35 34.44 29.56 -4.77
C ALA A 35 34.56 29.56 -6.32
N ALA A 36 33.60 30.28 -6.94
CA ALA A 36 33.67 31.21 -8.07
C ALA A 36 34.29 30.84 -9.45
N GLY A 37 33.46 30.96 -10.52
CA GLY A 37 33.93 31.40 -11.85
C GLY A 37 33.15 30.99 -13.10
N GLY A 38 32.03 31.67 -13.41
CA GLY A 38 31.63 32.07 -14.78
C GLY A 38 30.99 31.07 -15.78
N GLY A 39 29.73 31.33 -16.18
CA GLY A 39 29.28 31.18 -17.59
C GLY A 39 28.28 30.09 -17.97
N SER A 40 26.98 30.33 -17.72
CA SER A 40 25.79 29.98 -18.53
C SER A 40 25.80 28.71 -19.43
N SER A 41 25.09 27.68 -18.99
CA SER A 41 24.07 26.96 -19.80
C SER A 41 23.20 26.11 -18.87
N GLY A 42 21.88 26.20 -19.04
CA GLY A 42 20.89 25.89 -18.02
C GLY A 42 20.84 24.46 -17.48
N GLU A 43 20.59 24.37 -16.18
CA GLU A 43 20.03 23.19 -15.51
C GLU A 43 18.91 23.66 -14.56
N PRO A 44 17.63 23.39 -14.87
CA PRO A 44 16.57 23.31 -13.88
C PRO A 44 16.24 21.87 -13.46
N ASP A 45 16.85 20.84 -14.06
CA ASP A 45 16.35 19.45 -14.02
C ASP A 45 16.56 18.70 -12.69
N SER A 46 17.63 18.97 -11.94
CA SER A 46 17.96 18.14 -10.76
C SER A 46 17.04 18.38 -9.55
N LYS A 47 16.49 19.60 -9.40
CA LYS A 47 15.58 19.93 -8.29
C LYS A 47 14.13 19.56 -8.60
N ALA A 48 13.73 19.62 -9.87
CA ALA A 48 12.40 19.20 -10.32
C ALA A 48 12.22 17.68 -10.19
N ALA A 49 13.24 16.88 -10.55
CA ALA A 49 13.22 15.42 -10.41
C ALA A 49 13.09 14.95 -8.94
N GLY A 50 13.81 15.59 -8.01
CA GLY A 50 13.70 15.29 -6.58
C GLY A 50 12.34 15.66 -5.95
N THR A 51 11.67 16.69 -6.49
CA THR A 51 10.36 17.12 -6.00
C THR A 51 9.22 16.29 -6.59
N ALA A 52 9.34 15.89 -7.86
CA ALA A 52 8.38 15.01 -8.53
C ALA A 52 8.36 13.61 -7.91
N THR A 53 9.53 13.04 -7.62
CA THR A 53 9.66 11.71 -6.97
C THR A 53 9.09 11.70 -5.53
N ALA A 54 9.32 12.76 -4.75
CA ALA A 54 8.73 12.88 -3.42
C ALA A 54 7.21 13.06 -3.45
N ALA A 55 6.68 13.85 -4.40
CA ALA A 55 5.24 14.03 -4.59
C ALA A 55 4.54 12.74 -5.04
N GLU A 56 5.15 11.98 -5.96
CA GLU A 56 4.64 10.67 -6.34
C GLU A 56 4.61 9.68 -5.17
N HIS A 57 5.66 9.64 -4.34
CA HIS A 57 5.70 8.77 -3.18
C HIS A 57 4.59 9.11 -2.18
N SER A 58 4.40 10.40 -1.90
CA SER A 58 3.32 10.87 -1.01
C SER A 58 1.93 10.54 -1.58
N GLN A 59 1.75 10.66 -2.90
CA GLN A 59 0.49 10.28 -3.55
C GLN A 59 0.23 8.77 -3.45
N ARG A 60 1.26 7.92 -3.62
CA ARG A 60 1.13 6.45 -3.46
C ARG A 60 0.77 6.05 -2.03
N GLU A 61 1.33 6.73 -1.03
CA GLU A 61 0.93 6.52 0.37
C GLU A 61 -0.56 6.84 0.58
N LEU A 62 -1.03 7.97 0.03
CA LEU A 62 -2.45 8.35 0.08
C LEU A 62 -3.33 7.32 -0.64
N ASP A 63 -2.91 6.83 -1.80
CA ASP A 63 -3.64 5.82 -2.58
C ASP A 63 -3.73 4.49 -1.80
N THR A 64 -2.67 4.10 -1.10
CA THR A 64 -2.64 2.90 -0.25
C THR A 64 -3.59 3.05 0.95
N VAL A 65 -3.55 4.20 1.63
CA VAL A 65 -4.43 4.50 2.76
C VAL A 65 -5.90 4.49 2.33
N THR A 66 -6.22 5.12 1.20
CA THR A 66 -7.59 5.17 0.69
C THR A 66 -8.12 3.80 0.28
N LEU A 67 -7.28 2.92 -0.28
CA LEU A 67 -7.66 1.54 -0.58
C LEU A 67 -8.00 0.74 0.69
N GLU A 68 -7.23 0.90 1.76
CA GLU A 68 -7.52 0.24 3.04
C GLU A 68 -8.78 0.82 3.72
N ASP A 69 -9.02 2.13 3.61
CA ASP A 69 -10.27 2.75 4.07
C ASP A 69 -11.48 2.15 3.35
N ILE A 70 -11.43 2.02 2.01
CA ILE A 70 -12.49 1.40 1.21
C ILE A 70 -12.73 -0.04 1.66
N LYS A 71 -11.67 -0.82 1.88
CA LYS A 71 -11.77 -2.20 2.37
C LYS A 71 -12.42 -2.28 3.75
N GLU A 72 -12.12 -1.37 4.66
CA GLU A 72 -12.80 -1.31 5.95
C GLU A 72 -14.28 -0.91 5.79
N HIS A 73 -14.61 0.02 4.90
CA HIS A 73 -16.01 0.38 4.61
C HIS A 73 -16.81 -0.83 4.10
N VAL A 74 -16.23 -1.60 3.18
CA VAL A 74 -16.82 -2.84 2.67
C VAL A 74 -17.05 -3.84 3.81
N LYS A 75 -16.09 -4.04 4.70
CA LYS A 75 -16.23 -4.92 5.86
C LYS A 75 -17.36 -4.48 6.80
N GLN A 76 -17.57 -3.18 6.98
CA GLN A 76 -18.71 -2.66 7.75
C GLN A 76 -20.03 -2.94 7.05
N LEU A 77 -20.10 -2.79 5.72
CA LEU A 77 -21.30 -3.15 4.93
C LEU A 77 -21.61 -4.65 5.02
N GLU A 78 -20.61 -5.52 4.88
CA GLU A 78 -20.79 -6.98 5.02
C GLU A 78 -21.32 -7.36 6.41
N LYS A 79 -20.78 -6.72 7.47
CA LYS A 79 -21.29 -6.88 8.84
C LYS A 79 -22.72 -6.37 8.99
N ALA A 80 -23.05 -5.25 8.36
CA ALA A 80 -24.39 -4.69 8.38
C ALA A 80 -25.41 -5.66 7.77
N VAL A 81 -25.09 -6.25 6.63
CA VAL A 81 -25.95 -7.21 5.92
C VAL A 81 -26.07 -8.50 6.72
N SER A 82 -24.95 -9.04 7.23
CA SER A 82 -24.93 -10.29 7.99
C SER A 82 -25.68 -10.17 9.33
N GLY A 83 -25.50 -9.05 10.04
CA GLY A 83 -26.10 -8.79 11.35
C GLY A 83 -27.47 -8.10 11.28
N LYS A 84 -27.89 -7.62 10.10
CA LYS A 84 -29.06 -6.75 9.90
C LYS A 84 -29.01 -5.49 10.78
N GLU A 85 -27.83 -4.91 10.91
CA GLU A 85 -27.58 -3.77 11.80
C GLU A 85 -27.27 -2.50 11.00
N PRO A 86 -28.25 -1.60 10.81
CA PRO A 86 -28.11 -0.43 9.94
C PRO A 86 -27.03 0.56 10.44
N ARG A 87 -26.65 0.48 11.72
CA ARG A 87 -25.57 1.28 12.31
C ARG A 87 -24.24 1.15 11.57
N PHE A 88 -23.93 -0.03 11.04
CA PHE A 88 -22.68 -0.26 10.33
C PHE A 88 -22.68 0.39 8.94
N VAL A 89 -23.83 0.41 8.24
CA VAL A 89 -24.00 1.17 6.99
C VAL A 89 -23.76 2.65 7.23
N LEU A 90 -24.39 3.22 8.26
CA LEU A 90 -24.22 4.64 8.61
C LEU A 90 -22.78 4.99 8.95
N ARG A 91 -22.01 4.06 9.54
CA ARG A 91 -20.59 4.27 9.84
C ARG A 91 -19.77 4.39 8.56
N ALA A 92 -19.98 3.51 7.58
CA ALA A 92 -19.33 3.60 6.27
C ALA A 92 -19.70 4.90 5.54
N LEU A 93 -20.99 5.24 5.52
CA LEU A 93 -21.48 6.46 4.85
C LEU A 93 -20.98 7.76 5.51
N ARG A 94 -20.75 7.78 6.82
CA ARG A 94 -20.17 8.97 7.49
C ARG A 94 -18.73 9.24 7.07
N MET A 95 -17.97 8.19 6.75
CA MET A 95 -16.57 8.32 6.31
C MET A 95 -16.46 8.60 4.81
N LEU A 96 -17.55 8.41 4.05
CA LEU A 96 -17.63 8.60 2.61
C LEU A 96 -17.19 10.00 2.14
N PRO A 97 -17.58 11.13 2.77
CA PRO A 97 -17.14 12.44 2.30
C PRO A 97 -15.61 12.62 2.39
N SER A 98 -14.97 12.04 3.42
CA SER A 98 -13.52 12.13 3.58
C SER A 98 -12.77 11.32 2.53
N THR A 99 -13.22 10.09 2.29
CA THR A 99 -12.64 9.20 1.28
C THR A 99 -12.89 9.72 -0.13
N SER A 100 -14.09 10.24 -0.42
CA SER A 100 -14.46 10.76 -1.74
C SER A 100 -13.56 11.90 -2.24
N ARG A 101 -13.00 12.71 -1.32
CA ARG A 101 -12.06 13.79 -1.65
C ARG A 101 -10.66 13.31 -2.01
N ARG A 102 -10.33 12.06 -1.66
CA ARG A 102 -9.02 11.44 -1.89
C ARG A 102 -9.08 10.37 -2.99
N LEU A 103 -10.22 10.22 -3.67
CA LEU A 103 -10.38 9.25 -4.74
C LEU A 103 -9.64 9.71 -5.99
N ASN A 104 -8.92 8.77 -6.59
CA ASN A 104 -8.20 8.92 -7.85
C ASN A 104 -8.63 7.82 -8.83
N HIS A 105 -8.37 8.05 -10.12
CA HIS A 105 -8.59 7.02 -11.16
C HIS A 105 -7.89 5.70 -10.81
N TYR A 106 -6.64 5.77 -10.33
CA TYR A 106 -5.87 4.62 -9.90
C TYR A 106 -6.57 3.81 -8.78
N VAL A 107 -6.97 4.49 -7.70
CA VAL A 107 -7.61 3.86 -6.53
C VAL A 107 -8.92 3.19 -6.93
N LEU A 108 -9.75 3.87 -7.73
CA LEU A 108 -11.03 3.32 -8.20
C LEU A 108 -10.83 2.13 -9.13
N TYR A 109 -9.86 2.21 -10.05
CA TYR A 109 -9.54 1.12 -10.95
C TYR A 109 -9.11 -0.12 -10.18
N LYS A 110 -8.21 0.04 -9.20
CA LYS A 110 -7.76 -1.06 -8.32
C LYS A 110 -8.88 -1.60 -7.44
N ALA A 111 -9.74 -0.74 -6.89
CA ALA A 111 -10.88 -1.18 -6.09
C ALA A 111 -11.86 -2.01 -6.92
N VAL A 112 -12.23 -1.53 -8.12
CA VAL A 112 -13.12 -2.25 -9.04
C VAL A 112 -12.50 -3.60 -9.43
N HIS A 113 -11.25 -3.62 -9.88
CA HIS A 113 -10.57 -4.89 -10.21
C HIS A 113 -10.42 -5.85 -9.01
N GLY A 114 -10.17 -5.31 -7.81
CA GLY A 114 -9.93 -6.10 -6.61
C GLY A 114 -11.19 -6.73 -6.00
N PHE A 115 -12.33 -6.04 -6.05
CA PHE A 115 -13.60 -6.54 -5.52
C PHE A 115 -14.42 -7.34 -6.54
N PHE A 116 -14.43 -6.91 -7.80
CA PHE A 116 -15.08 -7.62 -8.90
C PHE A 116 -14.14 -8.69 -9.49
N THR A 117 -14.03 -9.81 -8.77
CA THR A 117 -13.14 -10.93 -9.08
C THR A 117 -13.68 -11.88 -10.16
N SER A 118 -15.00 -11.90 -10.35
CA SER A 118 -15.68 -12.65 -11.42
C SER A 118 -16.02 -11.74 -12.60
N ASN A 119 -16.24 -12.34 -13.78
CA ASN A 119 -16.77 -11.60 -14.93
C ASN A 119 -18.15 -11.05 -14.54
N ASN A 120 -18.22 -9.74 -14.36
CA ASN A 120 -19.38 -9.04 -13.85
C ASN A 120 -19.68 -7.88 -14.81
N ALA A 121 -20.88 -7.86 -15.37
CA ALA A 121 -21.31 -6.83 -16.32
C ALA A 121 -21.17 -5.41 -15.72
N THR A 122 -21.31 -5.26 -14.41
CA THR A 122 -21.07 -4.00 -13.70
C THR A 122 -19.62 -3.55 -13.80
N ARG A 123 -18.66 -4.47 -13.63
CA ARG A 123 -17.24 -4.15 -13.77
C ARG A 123 -16.96 -3.64 -15.17
N ASP A 124 -17.42 -4.37 -16.17
CA ASP A 124 -17.19 -4.03 -17.58
C ASP A 124 -17.90 -2.73 -17.98
N PHE A 125 -19.01 -2.39 -17.30
CA PHE A 125 -19.68 -1.09 -17.43
C PHE A 125 -18.92 0.05 -16.73
N LEU A 126 -18.31 -0.20 -15.57
CA LEU A 126 -17.63 0.84 -14.79
C LEU A 126 -16.23 1.19 -15.33
N LEU A 127 -15.50 0.19 -15.84
CA LEU A 127 -14.12 0.38 -16.33
C LEU A 127 -13.98 1.47 -17.40
N PRO A 128 -14.86 1.58 -18.42
CA PRO A 128 -14.79 2.66 -19.42
C PRO A 128 -14.88 4.09 -18.86
N PHE A 129 -15.41 4.28 -17.65
CA PHE A 129 -15.48 5.59 -17.00
C PHE A 129 -14.20 5.94 -16.21
N LEU A 130 -13.31 4.97 -16.02
CA LEU A 130 -12.06 5.13 -15.30
C LEU A 130 -10.92 5.17 -16.31
N GLU A 131 -10.03 6.15 -16.18
CA GLU A 131 -8.80 6.18 -16.95
C GLU A 131 -7.90 5.02 -16.53
N GLU A 132 -7.34 4.31 -17.50
CA GLU A 132 -6.41 3.22 -17.23
C GLU A 132 -5.21 3.78 -16.46
N PRO A 133 -4.86 3.21 -15.30
CA PRO A 133 -3.70 3.65 -14.56
C PRO A 133 -2.47 3.41 -15.43
N MET A 134 -1.67 4.46 -15.69
CA MET A 134 -0.36 4.28 -16.32
C MET A 134 0.44 3.29 -15.48
N ASP A 135 0.92 2.21 -16.13
CA ASP A 135 1.75 1.18 -15.52
C ASP A 135 2.99 1.83 -14.89
N THR A 136 2.91 2.04 -13.59
CA THR A 136 4.06 2.37 -12.76
C THR A 136 4.44 1.08 -12.04
N GLU A 137 5.71 0.70 -12.15
CA GLU A 137 6.35 -0.58 -11.75
C GLU A 137 6.06 -1.07 -10.31
N ALA A 138 5.33 -0.31 -9.51
CA ALA A 138 4.84 -0.70 -8.18
C ALA A 138 3.35 -1.03 -8.25
N ASP A 139 3.01 -2.21 -8.78
CA ASP A 139 1.64 -2.68 -8.76
C ASP A 139 1.21 -2.96 -7.31
N LEU A 140 0.46 -2.04 -6.71
CA LEU A 140 -0.15 -2.28 -5.40
C LEU A 140 -1.08 -3.48 -5.55
N GLN A 141 -0.66 -4.63 -4.98
CA GLN A 141 -1.42 -5.86 -5.04
C GLN A 141 -2.65 -5.80 -4.11
N PHE A 142 -3.62 -4.98 -4.51
CA PHE A 142 -4.88 -4.81 -3.80
C PHE A 142 -5.86 -5.91 -4.22
N ARG A 143 -5.85 -7.01 -3.46
CA ARG A 143 -6.78 -8.13 -3.65
C ARG A 143 -7.57 -8.40 -2.37
N PRO A 144 -8.56 -7.56 -2.05
CA PRO A 144 -9.36 -7.69 -0.82
C PRO A 144 -10.17 -8.99 -0.78
N ARG A 145 -10.42 -9.62 -1.93
CA ARG A 145 -11.12 -10.90 -2.05
C ARG A 145 -10.21 -11.98 -2.63
N THR A 146 -9.86 -12.97 -1.80
CA THR A 146 -9.01 -14.11 -2.18
C THR A 146 -9.68 -15.45 -1.89
N GLY A 147 -9.18 -16.52 -2.54
CA GLY A 147 -9.65 -17.88 -2.33
C GLY A 147 -11.15 -18.05 -2.60
N LYS A 148 -11.86 -18.69 -1.67
CA LYS A 148 -13.31 -18.94 -1.78
C LYS A 148 -14.14 -17.67 -1.84
N ALA A 149 -13.67 -16.60 -1.19
CA ALA A 149 -14.35 -15.32 -1.24
C ALA A 149 -14.22 -14.65 -2.60
N ALA A 150 -13.34 -15.08 -3.51
CA ALA A 150 -13.27 -14.56 -4.89
C ALA A 150 -14.24 -15.28 -5.84
N SER A 151 -14.67 -16.50 -5.52
CA SER A 151 -15.61 -17.26 -6.35
C SER A 151 -17.08 -16.95 -6.04
N THR A 152 -17.38 -16.35 -4.89
CA THR A 152 -18.74 -15.93 -4.56
C THR A 152 -19.13 -14.66 -5.32
N PRO A 153 -20.41 -14.45 -5.67
CA PRO A 153 -20.86 -13.14 -6.14
C PRO A 153 -20.68 -12.09 -5.03
N LEU A 154 -20.45 -10.84 -5.42
CA LEU A 154 -20.37 -9.73 -4.47
C LEU A 154 -21.77 -9.42 -3.92
N LEU A 155 -21.86 -8.93 -2.69
CA LEU A 155 -23.14 -8.50 -2.13
C LEU A 155 -23.65 -7.26 -2.88
N PRO A 156 -24.95 -7.16 -3.18
CA PRO A 156 -25.50 -6.03 -3.93
C PRO A 156 -25.30 -4.70 -3.21
N GLU A 157 -25.24 -4.68 -1.87
CA GLU A 157 -24.94 -3.49 -1.08
C GLU A 157 -23.50 -3.00 -1.28
N VAL A 158 -22.56 -3.94 -1.45
CA VAL A 158 -21.16 -3.60 -1.71
C VAL A 158 -20.99 -3.16 -3.16
N GLU A 159 -21.69 -3.79 -4.11
CA GLU A 159 -21.74 -3.34 -5.51
C GLU A 159 -22.25 -1.90 -5.63
N ALA A 160 -23.38 -1.60 -4.97
CA ALA A 160 -23.96 -0.26 -4.96
C ALA A 160 -23.01 0.78 -4.32
N TYR A 161 -22.28 0.40 -3.28
CA TYR A 161 -21.29 1.27 -2.64
C TYR A 161 -20.12 1.62 -3.58
N LEU A 162 -19.58 0.64 -4.30
CA LEU A 162 -18.51 0.87 -5.27
C LEU A 162 -18.99 1.73 -6.46
N GLN A 163 -20.20 1.46 -6.98
CA GLN A 163 -20.83 2.29 -8.00
C GLN A 163 -21.01 3.74 -7.51
N LEU A 164 -21.47 3.92 -6.27
CA LEU A 164 -21.63 5.23 -5.66
C LEU A 164 -20.30 5.99 -5.58
N LEU A 165 -19.20 5.33 -5.20
CA LEU A 165 -17.87 5.94 -5.19
C LEU A 165 -17.46 6.45 -6.58
N VAL A 166 -17.69 5.65 -7.62
CA VAL A 166 -17.39 6.03 -9.01
C VAL A 166 -18.26 7.23 -9.42
N VAL A 167 -19.56 7.21 -9.14
CA VAL A 167 -20.47 8.32 -9.46
C VAL A 167 -20.04 9.61 -8.77
N ILE A 168 -19.74 9.57 -7.47
CA ILE A 168 -19.26 10.74 -6.72
C ILE A 168 -17.97 11.28 -7.33
N PHE A 169 -17.04 10.39 -7.68
CA PHE A 169 -15.80 10.79 -8.34
C PHE A 169 -16.05 11.46 -9.70
N LEU A 170 -16.94 10.92 -10.53
CA LEU A 170 -17.32 11.51 -11.81
C LEU A 170 -18.01 12.88 -11.65
N MET A 171 -18.83 13.03 -10.61
CA MET A 171 -19.48 14.31 -10.29
C MET A 171 -18.44 15.36 -9.89
N ASN A 172 -17.48 14.99 -9.05
CA ASN A 172 -16.42 15.87 -8.59
C ASN A 172 -15.45 16.27 -9.71
N SER A 173 -15.18 15.35 -10.64
CA SER A 173 -14.29 15.60 -11.79
C SER A 173 -14.96 16.40 -12.93
N LYS A 174 -16.17 16.93 -12.72
CA LYS A 174 -16.92 17.78 -13.67
C LYS A 174 -17.04 17.16 -15.08
N ARG A 175 -17.00 15.83 -15.18
CA ARG A 175 -17.17 15.11 -16.44
C ARG A 175 -18.63 15.09 -16.93
N TYR A 176 -19.55 15.65 -16.14
CA TYR A 176 -20.90 15.95 -16.58
C TYR A 176 -20.92 17.31 -17.29
N LYS A 177 -21.20 17.29 -18.60
CA LYS A 177 -21.78 18.47 -19.25
C LYS A 177 -23.17 18.67 -18.65
N GLU A 178 -23.37 19.74 -17.90
CA GLU A 178 -24.71 20.27 -17.64
C GLU A 178 -25.40 20.68 -18.95
#